data_AF-A0A3D4YLC7-F1
#
_entry.id   AF-A0A3D4YLC7-F1
#
_cell.length_a   1.000
_cell.length_b   1.000
_cell.length_c   1.000
_cell.angle_alpha   90.00
_cell.angle_beta   90.00
_cell.angle_gamma   90.00
#
_symmetry.space_group_name_H-M   'P 1'
#
loop_
_entity.id
_entity.type
_entity.pdbx_description
1 polymer ?
#
loop_
_entity_poly.entity_id
_entity_poly.type
_entity_poly.pdbx_seq_one_letter_code
_entity_poly.pdbx_strand_id
1 'polypeptide(L)'
;MTAPATQTHEDDILGKAYDSKLMRRLLVYTRPYRALMYGAFALLCVEGGVQVVGPLLTRRVIDVAVPARDMHIVATCTAFLLLALVAEFVTSYGQT
;
A
#
# COMPACT_ATOMS: atom_id res chain seq x y z
N MET A 1 20.51 -4.61 -40.84
CA MET A 1 19.48 -3.56 -40.63
C MET A 1 18.12 -4.23 -40.84
N THR A 2 17.47 -4.72 -39.79
CA THR A 2 16.10 -5.28 -39.83
C THR A 2 15.39 -4.88 -38.54
N ALA A 3 14.39 -4.02 -38.66
CA ALA A 3 13.59 -3.48 -37.56
C ALA A 3 12.57 -4.50 -37.03
N PRO A 4 12.18 -4.48 -35.73
CA PRO A 4 11.08 -5.28 -35.23
C PRO A 4 9.77 -4.50 -35.41
N ALA A 5 8.87 -5.00 -36.27
CA ALA A 5 7.56 -4.41 -36.54
C ALA A 5 6.42 -5.30 -36.00
N THR A 6 6.45 -5.64 -34.71
CA THR A 6 5.44 -6.54 -34.11
C THR A 6 4.76 -6.03 -32.84
N GLN A 7 5.18 -4.91 -32.24
CA GLN A 7 4.61 -4.47 -30.96
C GLN A 7 3.28 -3.67 -31.06
N THR A 8 2.95 -3.09 -32.22
CA THR A 8 1.79 -2.17 -32.31
C THR A 8 0.43 -2.88 -32.36
N HIS A 9 0.36 -4.15 -32.80
CA HIS A 9 -0.92 -4.86 -32.96
C HIS A 9 -1.47 -5.45 -31.66
N GLU A 10 -0.61 -5.85 -30.72
CA GLU A 10 -1.05 -6.40 -29.43
C GLU A 10 -1.70 -5.31 -28.55
N ASP A 11 -1.12 -4.11 -28.54
CA ASP A 11 -1.64 -2.95 -27.79
C ASP A 11 -3.01 -2.48 -28.30
N ASP A 12 -3.27 -2.55 -29.61
CA ASP A 12 -4.53 -2.09 -30.22
C ASP A 12 -5.69 -3.10 -29.98
N ILE A 13 -5.38 -4.39 -29.91
CA ILE A 13 -6.33 -5.44 -29.52
C ILE A 13 -6.69 -5.33 -28.03
N LEU A 14 -5.71 -5.00 -27.18
CA LEU A 14 -5.89 -4.73 -25.75
C LEU A 14 -6.78 -3.49 -25.50
N GLY A 15 -6.57 -2.41 -26.26
CA GLY A 15 -7.40 -1.20 -26.18
C GLY A 15 -8.86 -1.41 -26.60
N LYS A 16 -9.12 -2.32 -27.56
CA LYS A 16 -10.46 -2.68 -28.04
C LYS A 16 -11.19 -3.69 -27.12
N ALA A 17 -10.44 -4.61 -26.51
CA ALA A 17 -10.98 -5.63 -25.60
C ALA A 17 -11.26 -5.09 -24.19
N TYR A 18 -10.55 -4.04 -23.77
CA TYR A 18 -10.89 -3.27 -22.58
C TYR A 18 -12.05 -2.30 -22.88
N ASP A 19 -13.22 -2.82 -23.19
CA ASP A 19 -14.41 -1.99 -23.38
C ASP A 19 -14.77 -1.31 -22.05
N SER A 20 -14.54 -0.01 -21.97
CA SER A 20 -14.90 0.84 -20.83
C SER A 20 -16.38 0.69 -20.43
N LYS A 21 -17.26 0.37 -21.39
CA LYS A 21 -18.69 0.09 -21.15
C LYS A 21 -18.91 -1.25 -20.45
N LEU A 22 -18.12 -2.26 -20.81
CA LEU A 22 -18.11 -3.57 -20.15
C LEU A 22 -17.53 -3.47 -18.73
N MET A 23 -16.43 -2.73 -18.55
CA MET A 23 -15.87 -2.42 -17.22
C MET A 23 -16.87 -1.70 -16.31
N ARG A 24 -17.60 -0.72 -16.85
CA ARG A 24 -18.64 -0.03 -16.09
C ARG A 24 -19.78 -0.98 -15.69
N ARG A 25 -20.15 -1.95 -16.53
CA ARG A 25 -21.11 -3.00 -16.17
C ARG A 25 -20.57 -3.91 -15.08
N LEU A 26 -19.29 -4.32 -15.15
CA LEU A 26 -18.65 -5.14 -14.14
C LEU A 26 -18.63 -4.44 -12.77
N LEU A 27 -18.27 -3.16 -12.73
CA LEU A 27 -18.28 -2.34 -11.51
C LEU A 27 -19.69 -2.17 -10.90
N VAL A 28 -20.75 -2.27 -11.71
CA VAL A 28 -22.14 -2.29 -11.22
C VAL A 28 -22.47 -3.63 -10.57
N TYR A 29 -21.92 -4.75 -11.05
CA TYR A 29 -22.06 -6.05 -10.38
C TYR A 29 -21.26 -6.15 -9.09
N THR A 30 -20.17 -5.39 -8.94
CA THR A 30 -19.42 -5.27 -7.67
C THR A 30 -20.09 -4.32 -6.67
N ARG A 31 -21.13 -3.58 -7.09
CA ARG A 31 -21.85 -2.59 -6.29
C ARG A 31 -22.37 -3.10 -4.92
N PRO A 32 -22.91 -4.33 -4.76
CA PRO A 32 -23.30 -4.86 -3.45
C PRO A 32 -22.10 -5.10 -2.51
N TYR A 33 -20.89 -5.28 -3.03
CA TYR A 33 -19.66 -5.49 -2.25
C TYR A 33 -18.84 -4.22 -2.06
N ARG A 34 -19.39 -3.04 -2.37
CA ARG A 34 -18.69 -1.76 -2.22
C ARG A 34 -18.22 -1.50 -0.80
N ALA A 35 -18.97 -1.92 0.21
CA ALA A 35 -18.56 -1.77 1.60
C ALA A 35 -17.24 -2.52 1.89
N LEU A 36 -17.10 -3.76 1.40
CA LEU A 36 -15.86 -4.52 1.52
C LEU A 36 -14.73 -3.88 0.69
N MET A 37 -15.03 -3.42 -0.52
CA MET A 37 -14.03 -2.79 -1.39
C MET A 37 -13.48 -1.48 -0.79
N TYR A 38 -14.34 -0.61 -0.25
CA TYR A 38 -13.91 0.59 0.46
C TYR A 38 -13.23 0.26 1.78
N GLY A 39 -13.69 -0.77 2.49
CA GLY A 39 -13.03 -1.27 3.71
C GLY A 39 -11.60 -1.73 3.45
N ALA A 40 -11.40 -2.57 2.44
CA ALA A 40 -10.08 -3.03 2.00
C ALA A 40 -9.20 -1.87 1.53
N PHE A 41 -9.78 -0.91 0.78
CA PHE A 41 -9.04 0.29 0.35
C PHE A 41 -8.61 1.17 1.52
N ALA A 42 -9.48 1.35 2.52
CA ALA A 42 -9.13 2.09 3.72
C ALA A 42 -8.04 1.38 4.53
N LEU A 43 -8.14 0.04 4.66
CA LEU A 43 -7.09 -0.79 5.26
C LEU A 43 -5.75 -0.62 4.55
N LEU A 44 -5.75 -0.65 3.21
CA LEU A 44 -4.56 -0.45 2.39
C LEU A 44 -3.93 0.93 2.63
N CYS A 45 -4.75 1.98 2.75
CA CYS A 45 -4.24 3.33 3.08
C CYS A 45 -3.64 3.38 4.48
N VAL A 46 -4.27 2.71 5.45
CA VAL A 46 -3.75 2.62 6.83
C VAL A 46 -2.42 1.86 6.84
N GLU A 47 -2.35 0.72 6.17
CA GLU A 47 -1.13 -0.09 6.02
C GLU A 47 0.02 0.73 5.41
N GLY A 48 -0.24 1.41 4.28
CA GLY A 48 0.74 2.30 3.67
C GLY A 48 1.19 3.43 4.60
N GLY A 49 0.26 4.00 5.40
CA GLY A 49 0.59 5.00 6.41
C GLY A 49 1.48 4.44 7.52
N VAL A 50 1.18 3.24 8.02
CA VAL A 50 1.97 2.53 9.03
C VAL A 50 3.38 2.23 8.52
N GLN A 51 3.52 1.84 7.25
CA GLN A 51 4.81 1.56 6.63
C GLN A 51 5.73 2.78 6.60
N VAL A 52 5.18 4.01 6.56
CA VAL A 52 5.94 5.27 6.63
C VAL A 52 6.39 5.61 8.06
N VAL A 53 5.71 5.10 9.09
CA VAL A 53 6.08 5.34 10.50
C VAL A 53 7.45 4.73 10.82
N GLY A 54 7.76 3.53 10.33
CA GLY A 54 9.05 2.87 10.52
C GLY A 54 10.28 3.71 10.12
N PRO A 55 10.40 4.18 8.86
CA PRO A 55 11.51 5.03 8.44
C PRO A 55 11.54 6.40 9.12
N LEU A 56 10.38 6.99 9.45
CA LEU A 56 10.32 8.25 10.21
C LEU A 56 10.87 8.10 11.63
N LEU A 57 10.49 7.03 12.33
CA LEU A 57 11.02 6.71 13.66
C LEU A 57 12.52 6.40 13.58
N THR A 58 12.96 5.62 12.60
CA THR A 58 14.37 5.28 12.39
C THR A 58 15.21 6.54 12.17
N ARG A 59 14.72 7.49 11.34
CA ARG A 59 15.37 8.79 11.15
C ARG A 59 15.46 9.57 12.47
N ARG A 60 14.40 9.60 13.27
CA ARG A 60 14.38 10.31 14.55
C ARG A 60 15.35 9.71 15.57
N VAL A 61 15.52 8.39 15.58
CA VAL A 61 16.52 7.71 16.41
C VAL A 61 17.93 8.10 15.98
N ILE A 62 18.22 8.11 14.68
CA ILE A 62 19.55 8.47 14.15
C ILE A 62 19.87 9.95 14.44
N ASP A 63 18.94 10.87 14.18
CA ASP A 63 19.20 12.31 14.29
C ASP A 63 19.22 12.82 15.75
N VAL A 64 18.46 12.20 16.66
CA VAL A 64 18.28 12.72 18.04
C VAL A 64 18.82 11.78 19.12
N ALA A 65 18.59 10.47 19.01
CA ALA A 65 18.96 9.54 20.07
C ALA A 65 20.46 9.16 20.03
N VAL A 66 21.05 9.04 18.85
CA VAL A 66 22.48 8.71 18.69
C VAL A 66 23.40 9.83 19.22
N PRO A 67 23.14 11.13 18.96
CA PRO A 67 23.97 12.21 19.51
C PRO A 67 23.77 12.42 21.02
N ALA A 68 22.56 12.21 21.53
CA ALA A 68 22.20 12.45 22.92
C ALA A 68 22.50 11.28 23.87
N ARG A 69 22.79 10.07 23.34
CA ARG A 69 23.01 8.82 24.12
C ARG A 69 21.88 8.48 25.10
N ASP A 70 20.66 8.92 24.82
CA ASP A 70 19.52 8.75 25.73
C ASP A 70 18.73 7.47 25.40
N MET A 71 18.89 6.45 26.26
CA MET A 71 18.21 5.15 26.14
C MET A 71 16.68 5.24 26.22
N HIS A 72 16.12 6.28 26.87
CA HIS A 72 14.66 6.41 27.02
C HIS A 72 13.96 6.75 25.69
N ILE A 73 14.61 7.58 24.86
CA ILE A 73 14.09 7.94 23.53
C ILE A 73 14.11 6.73 22.60
N VAL A 74 15.17 5.92 22.66
CA VAL A 74 15.28 4.67 21.91
C VAL A 74 14.16 3.70 22.31
N ALA A 75 13.97 3.47 23.61
CA ALA A 75 12.94 2.56 24.10
C ALA A 75 11.52 2.99 23.70
N THR A 76 11.23 4.30 23.74
CA THR A 76 9.92 4.84 23.36
C THR A 76 9.66 4.68 21.85
N CYS A 77 10.67 4.96 21.01
CA CYS A 77 10.57 4.73 19.57
C CYS A 77 10.40 3.25 19.23
N THR A 78 11.15 2.35 19.88
CA THR A 78 11.00 0.90 19.69
C THR A 78 9.62 0.41 20.13
N ALA A 79 9.07 0.92 21.23
CA ALA A 79 7.71 0.59 21.67
C ALA A 79 6.65 1.04 20.66
N PHE A 80 6.77 2.25 20.11
CA PHE A 80 5.88 2.72 19.03
C PHE A 80 6.01 1.88 17.75
N LEU A 81 7.24 1.46 17.40
CA LEU A 81 7.47 0.57 16.26
C LEU A 81 6.80 -0.79 16.47
N LEU A 82 6.92 -1.38 17.67
CA LEU A 82 6.26 -2.63 18.00
C LEU A 82 4.73 -2.50 17.95
N LEU A 83 4.18 -1.39 18.44
CA LEU A 83 2.74 -1.12 18.36
C LEU A 83 2.29 -0.98 16.91
N ALA A 84 3.07 -0.28 16.08
CA ALA A 84 2.82 -0.17 14.64
C ALA A 84 2.83 -1.54 13.93
N LEU A 85 3.79 -2.42 14.27
CA LEU A 85 3.85 -3.79 13.75
C LEU A 85 2.61 -4.61 14.14
N VAL A 86 2.15 -4.49 15.40
CA VAL A 86 0.95 -5.19 15.85
C VAL A 86 -0.28 -4.67 15.12
N ALA A 87 -0.38 -3.35 14.90
CA ALA A 87 -1.47 -2.75 14.13
C ALA A 87 -1.46 -3.22 12.67
N GLU A 88 -0.28 -3.32 12.04
CA GLU A 88 -0.09 -3.87 10.70
C GLU A 88 -0.55 -5.34 10.63
N PHE A 89 -0.17 -6.15 11.61
CA PHE A 89 -0.56 -7.56 11.68
C PHE A 89 -2.08 -7.73 11.80
N VAL A 90 -2.73 -6.93 12.66
CA VAL A 90 -4.20 -6.94 12.82
C VAL A 90 -4.91 -6.49 11.54
N THR A 91 -4.36 -5.48 10.86
CA THR A 91 -4.85 -4.96 9.59
C THR A 91 -4.75 -6.02 8.49
N SER A 92 -3.60 -6.71 8.40
CA SER A 92 -3.35 -7.79 7.44
C SER A 92 -4.28 -9.00 7.65
N TYR A 93 -4.54 -9.38 8.91
CA TYR A 93 -5.52 -10.43 9.25
C TYR A 93 -6.96 -10.05 8.90
N GLY A 94 -7.30 -8.76 8.89
CA GLY A 94 -8.62 -8.28 8.46
C GLY A 94 -8.80 -8.27 6.94
N GLN A 95 -7.71 -8.32 6.17
CA GLN A 95 -7.72 -8.31 4.71
C GLN A 95 -7.66 -9.71 4.09
N THR A 96 -7.21 -10.71 4.85
CA THR A 96 -7.15 -12.13 4.45
C THR A 96 -8.47 -12.82 4.72
#